data_AF-A0AAF0PPU0-F1
#
_entry.id   AF-A0AAF0PPU0-F1
#
_cell.length_a   1.000
_cell.length_b   1.000
_cell.length_c   1.000
_cell.angle_alpha   90.00
_cell.angle_beta   90.00
_cell.angle_gamma   90.00
#
_symmetry.space_group_name_H-M   'P 1'
#
loop_
_entity.id
_entity.type
_entity.pdbx_description
1 polymer ?
#
loop_
_entity_poly.entity_id
_entity_poly.type
_entity_poly.pdbx_seq_one_letter_code
_entity_poly.pdbx_strand_id
1 'polypeptide(L)'
;MLNHLHQNPIYKGFNMEPKGPQINHLSFADDVIIFTSSDRYSMKLIMDTLGEYEHAFDQLINREKSHFMVHDTAPLDISSVIKKATGFSQNAIPITYLGYPLYIGR
;
A
#
# COMPACT_ATOMS: atom_id res chain seq x y z
N MET A 1 12.31 -5.49 5.37
CA MET A 1 11.49 -4.69 4.44
C MET A 1 10.02 -4.84 4.78
N LEU A 2 9.09 -5.37 3.96
CA LEU A 2 7.65 -5.26 4.31
C LEU A 2 7.15 -6.24 5.40
N ASN A 3 7.68 -7.47 5.46
CA ASN A 3 7.28 -8.47 6.47
C ASN A 3 7.65 -8.10 7.91
N HIS A 4 8.64 -7.22 8.08
CA HIS A 4 9.07 -6.77 9.42
C HIS A 4 8.13 -5.72 10.02
N LEU A 5 7.21 -5.16 9.22
CA LEU A 5 6.21 -4.20 9.73
C LEU A 5 5.40 -4.78 10.89
N HIS A 6 5.13 -6.09 10.88
CA HIS A 6 4.36 -6.78 11.92
C HIS A 6 5.08 -6.83 13.28
N GLN A 7 6.40 -6.61 13.30
CA GLN A 7 7.19 -6.57 14.53
C GLN A 7 7.13 -5.20 15.20
N ASN A 8 6.64 -4.18 14.50
CA ASN A 8 6.55 -2.83 15.03
C ASN A 8 5.21 -2.65 15.79
N PRO A 9 5.22 -2.36 17.10
CA PRO A 9 4.00 -2.30 17.92
C PRO A 9 3.04 -1.17 17.54
N ILE A 10 3.51 -0.14 16.83
CA ILE A 10 2.66 0.95 16.34
C ILE A 10 2.14 0.71 14.92
N TYR A 11 2.55 -0.38 14.26
CA TYR A 11 2.04 -0.76 12.95
C TYR A 11 0.63 -1.34 13.08
N LYS A 12 -0.33 -0.66 12.47
CA LYS A 12 -1.69 -1.15 12.24
C LYS A 12 -1.81 -1.65 10.81
N GLY A 13 -1.74 -2.96 10.60
CA GLY A 13 -1.88 -3.53 9.27
C GLY A 13 -3.33 -3.66 8.81
N PHE A 14 -3.50 -4.27 7.64
CA PHE A 14 -4.79 -4.46 7.00
C PHE A 14 -5.33 -5.87 7.28
N ASN A 15 -6.60 -5.97 7.66
CA ASN A 15 -7.31 -7.23 7.82
C ASN A 15 -8.54 -7.19 6.91
N MET A 16 -8.74 -8.24 6.12
CA MET A 16 -9.93 -8.35 5.27
C MET A 16 -11.20 -8.62 6.09
N GLU A 17 -11.06 -9.36 7.19
CA GLU A 17 -12.13 -9.62 8.15
C GLU A 17 -11.57 -9.53 9.59
N PRO A 18 -12.38 -9.22 10.61
CA PRO A 18 -11.89 -8.94 11.97
C PRO A 18 -11.09 -10.07 12.64
N LYS A 19 -11.29 -11.33 12.20
CA LYS A 19 -10.58 -12.51 12.71
C LYS A 19 -9.63 -13.12 11.69
N GLY A 20 -9.47 -12.48 10.54
CA GLY A 20 -8.61 -12.94 9.46
C GLY A 20 -7.14 -12.66 9.74
N PRO A 21 -6.24 -13.27 8.98
CA PRO A 21 -4.83 -12.91 9.03
C PRO A 21 -4.63 -11.48 8.54
N GLN A 22 -3.64 -10.81 9.12
CA GLN A 22 -3.21 -9.51 8.65
C GLN A 22 -2.39 -9.68 7.37
N ILE A 23 -2.81 -9.00 6.31
CA ILE A 23 -2.14 -8.99 5.01
C ILE A 23 -1.50 -7.61 4.84
N ASN A 24 -0.23 -7.58 4.44
CA ASN A 24 0.53 -6.34 4.20
C ASN A 24 0.88 -6.14 2.72
N HIS A 25 1.08 -7.21 1.93
CA HIS A 25 1.40 -7.09 0.52
C HIS A 25 1.13 -8.38 -0.28
N LEU A 26 1.05 -8.21 -1.60
CA LEU A 26 1.12 -9.25 -2.62
C LEU A 26 2.22 -8.83 -3.61
N SER A 27 3.18 -9.70 -3.89
CA SER A 27 4.31 -9.38 -4.77
C SER A 27 4.53 -10.48 -5.81
N PHE A 28 4.76 -10.09 -7.06
CA PHE A 28 5.16 -10.99 -8.14
C PHE A 28 6.07 -10.25 -9.13
N ALA A 29 7.26 -10.81 -9.41
CA ALA A 29 8.28 -10.15 -10.22
C ALA A 29 8.57 -8.72 -9.72
N ASP A 30 8.37 -7.72 -10.58
CA ASP A 30 8.53 -6.29 -10.31
C ASP A 30 7.26 -5.59 -9.80
N ASP A 31 6.11 -6.28 -9.81
CA ASP A 31 4.83 -5.71 -9.36
C ASP A 31 4.55 -6.04 -7.88
N VAL A 32 4.22 -5.02 -7.10
CA VAL A 32 3.85 -5.15 -5.67
C VAL A 32 2.58 -4.37 -5.37
N ILE A 33 1.60 -5.04 -4.76
CA ILE A 33 0.43 -4.42 -4.13
C ILE A 33 0.65 -4.40 -2.63
N ILE A 34 0.49 -3.23 -2.00
CA ILE A 34 0.60 -3.06 -0.55
C ILE A 34 -0.79 -2.82 0.04
N PHE A 35 -1.15 -3.63 1.04
CA PHE A 35 -2.38 -3.50 1.81
C PHE A 35 -2.07 -2.82 3.15
N THR A 36 -2.73 -1.69 3.42
CA THR A 36 -2.47 -0.92 4.64
C THR A 36 -3.74 -0.24 5.15
N SER A 37 -3.76 0.04 6.44
CA SER A 37 -4.68 1.02 7.00
C SER A 37 -4.27 2.45 6.59
N SER A 38 -5.20 3.40 6.68
CA SER A 38 -4.94 4.83 6.47
C SER A 38 -4.31 5.51 7.70
N ASP A 39 -3.86 4.73 8.70
CA ASP A 39 -3.19 5.23 9.89
C ASP A 39 -1.85 5.89 9.51
N ARG A 40 -1.63 7.12 9.99
CA ARG A 40 -0.44 7.92 9.62
C ARG A 40 0.87 7.24 9.97
N TYR A 41 0.93 6.50 11.09
CA TYR A 41 2.15 5.82 11.52
C TYR A 41 2.42 4.60 10.64
N SER A 42 1.39 3.79 10.34
CA SER A 42 1.52 2.67 9.41
C SER A 42 1.97 3.13 8.03
N MET A 43 1.36 4.19 7.50
CA MET A 43 1.75 4.78 6.22
C MET A 43 3.21 5.24 6.22
N LYS A 44 3.64 5.93 7.28
CA LYS A 44 5.02 6.37 7.43
C LYS A 44 5.99 5.18 7.44
N LEU A 45 5.70 4.14 8.22
CA LEU A 45 6.54 2.95 8.29
C LEU A 45 6.67 2.26 6.93
N ILE A 46 5.59 2.19 6.16
CA ILE A 46 5.61 1.64 4.80
C ILE A 46 6.50 2.49 3.90
N MET A 47 6.33 3.82 3.90
CA MET A 47 7.14 4.70 3.06
C MET A 47 8.63 4.70 3.46
N ASP A 48 8.93 4.65 4.75
CA ASP A 48 10.30 4.52 5.26
C ASP A 48 10.90 3.16 4.79
N THR A 49 10.13 2.08 4.87
CA THR A 49 10.53 0.75 4.37
C THR A 49 10.80 0.75 2.86
N LEU A 50 10.00 1.48 2.09
CA LEU A 50 10.19 1.64 0.65
C LEU A 50 11.44 2.47 0.34
N GLY A 51 11.74 3.51 1.12
CA GLY A 51 12.98 4.27 0.99
C GLY A 51 14.23 3.45 1.33
N GLU A 52 14.15 2.59 2.35
CA GLU A 52 15.22 1.63 2.68
C GLU A 52 15.46 0.65 1.52
N TYR A 53 14.40 0.23 0.82
CA TYR A 53 14.53 -0.58 -0.39
C TYR A 53 15.29 0.14 -1.49
N GLU A 54 14.90 1.38 -1.79
CA GLU A 54 15.57 2.18 -2.82
C GLU A 54 17.06 2.36 -2.53
N HIS A 55 17.41 2.58 -1.26
CA HIS A 55 18.79 2.79 -0.84
C HIS A 55 19.62 1.50 -0.79
N ALA A 56 19.06 0.40 -0.29
CA ALA A 56 19.80 -0.85 -0.11
C ALA A 56 20.03 -1.60 -1.42
N PHE A 57 19.10 -1.46 -2.38
CA PHE A 57 19.14 -2.19 -3.65
C PHE A 57 19.51 -1.31 -4.85
N ASP A 58 19.77 -0.01 -4.66
CA ASP A 58 19.97 0.98 -5.73
C ASP A 58 18.88 0.92 -6.81
N GLN A 59 17.66 0.57 -6.40
CA GLN A 59 16.51 0.38 -7.27
C GLN A 59 15.41 1.35 -6.91
N LEU A 60 15.22 2.36 -7.75
CA LEU A 60 14.18 3.36 -7.53
C LEU A 60 12.80 2.79 -7.81
N ILE A 61 11.85 3.12 -6.93
CA ILE A 61 10.45 2.84 -7.13
C ILE A 61 9.96 3.76 -8.25
N ASN A 62 9.33 3.16 -9.26
CA ASN A 62 8.76 3.92 -10.36
C ASN A 62 7.49 4.65 -9.89
N ARG A 63 7.65 5.89 -9.42
CA ARG A 63 6.55 6.72 -8.91
C ARG A 63 5.49 7.06 -9.95
N GLU A 64 5.85 7.05 -11.23
CA GLU A 64 4.91 7.31 -12.33
C GLU A 64 3.99 6.12 -12.59
N LYS A 65 4.48 4.89 -12.37
CA LYS A 65 3.71 3.64 -12.46
C LYS A 65 3.07 3.23 -11.13
N SER A 66 3.49 3.85 -10.03
CA SER A 66 2.98 3.56 -8.69
C SER A 66 1.74 4.39 -8.40
N HIS A 67 0.67 3.71 -8.01
CA HIS A 67 -0.61 4.33 -7.72
C HIS A 67 -1.19 3.84 -6.40
N PHE A 68 -2.07 4.64 -5.80
CA PHE A 68 -2.88 4.20 -4.67
C PHE A 68 -4.36 4.11 -5.04
N MET A 69 -5.09 3.34 -4.24
CA MET A 69 -6.53 3.18 -4.35
C MET A 69 -7.16 3.29 -2.98
N VAL A 70 -8.42 3.72 -2.97
CA VAL A 70 -9.29 3.72 -1.79
C VAL A 70 -10.66 3.22 -2.22
N HIS A 71 -11.40 2.66 -1.27
CA HIS A 71 -12.79 2.28 -1.51
C HIS A 71 -13.65 3.54 -1.78
N ASP A 72 -14.70 3.45 -2.61
CA ASP A 72 -15.57 4.59 -2.96
C ASP A 72 -16.30 5.19 -1.74
N THR A 73 -16.45 4.42 -0.67
CA THR A 73 -17.04 4.88 0.60
C THR A 73 -16.01 5.48 1.56
N ALA A 74 -14.73 5.51 1.19
CA ALA A 74 -13.71 6.13 2.01
C ALA A 74 -13.96 7.65 2.10
N PRO A 75 -13.80 8.26 3.29
CA PRO A 75 -13.89 9.71 3.44
C PRO A 75 -12.93 10.45 2.50
N LEU A 76 -13.38 11.58 1.94
CA LEU A 76 -12.64 12.36 0.93
C LEU A 76 -11.26 12.83 1.41
N ASP A 77 -11.07 13.02 2.71
CA ASP A 77 -9.80 13.41 3.31
C ASP A 77 -8.74 12.30 3.24
N ILE A 78 -9.15 11.02 3.21
CA ILE A 78 -8.23 9.88 3.14
C ILE A 78 -7.39 9.93 1.88
N SER A 79 -7.98 10.20 0.71
CA SER A 79 -7.21 10.34 -0.54
C SER A 79 -6.18 11.46 -0.47
N SER A 80 -6.52 12.59 0.18
CA SER A 80 -5.58 13.70 0.37
C SER A 80 -4.43 13.32 1.29
N VAL A 81 -4.72 12.59 2.38
CA VAL A 81 -3.72 12.08 3.32
C VAL A 81 -2.78 11.11 2.62
N ILE A 82 -3.32 10.15 1.86
CA ILE A 82 -2.50 9.16 1.16
C ILE A 82 -1.60 9.83 0.13
N LYS A 83 -2.17 10.70 -0.71
CA LYS A 83 -1.42 11.44 -1.73
C LYS A 83 -0.28 12.27 -1.12
N LYS A 84 -0.51 12.91 0.03
CA LYS A 84 0.53 13.68 0.75
C LYS A 84 1.61 12.78 1.34
N ALA A 85 1.24 11.61 1.85
CA ALA A 85 2.17 10.69 2.50
C ALA A 85 3.04 9.93 1.48
N THR A 86 2.48 9.51 0.34
CA THR A 86 3.18 8.66 -0.63
C THR A 86 3.73 9.43 -1.82
N GLY A 87 3.07 10.52 -2.21
CA GLY A 87 3.32 11.23 -3.47
C GLY A 87 2.76 10.51 -4.71
N PHE A 88 2.07 9.38 -4.53
CA PHE A 88 1.48 8.61 -5.63
C PHE A 88 0.18 9.24 -6.11
N SER A 89 -0.16 9.06 -7.38
CA SER A 89 -1.47 9.40 -7.91
C SER A 89 -2.52 8.36 -7.53
N GLN A 90 -3.77 8.78 -7.42
CA GLN A 90 -4.89 7.86 -7.25
C GLN A 90 -5.26 7.27 -8.62
N ASN A 91 -5.47 5.96 -8.68
CA ASN A 91 -6.01 5.31 -9.87
C ASN A 91 -7.48 4.90 -9.66
N ALA A 92 -8.25 4.86 -10.74
CA ALA A 92 -9.62 4.38 -10.71
C ALA A 92 -9.67 2.84 -10.68
N ILE A 93 -10.71 2.27 -10.08
CA ILE A 93 -10.98 0.83 -10.07
C ILE A 93 -11.64 0.43 -11.41
N PRO A 94 -11.36 -0.76 -11.97
CA PRO A 94 -10.46 -1.80 -11.49
C PRO A 94 -8.99 -1.54 -11.85
N ILE A 95 -8.05 -1.94 -10.98
CA ILE A 95 -6.63 -1.97 -11.34
C ILE A 95 -6.28 -3.26 -12.06
N THR A 96 -5.34 -3.17 -12.98
CA THR A 96 -4.76 -4.36 -13.63
C THR A 96 -3.55 -4.83 -12.82
N TYR A 97 -3.55 -6.07 -12.38
CA TYR A 97 -2.41 -6.75 -11.78
C TYR A 97 -2.13 -8.02 -12.57
N LEU A 98 -0.92 -8.15 -13.12
CA LEU A 98 -0.50 -9.28 -13.97
C LEU A 98 -1.43 -9.53 -15.18
N GLY A 99 -1.97 -8.47 -15.77
CA GLY A 99 -2.90 -8.56 -16.92
C GLY A 99 -4.35 -8.86 -16.56
N TYR A 100 -4.69 -9.00 -15.28
CA TYR A 100 -6.06 -9.25 -14.82
C TYR A 100 -6.63 -8.07 -14.02
N PRO A 101 -7.89 -7.67 -14.26
CA PRO A 101 -8.53 -6.65 -13.45
C PRO A 101 -8.83 -7.19 -12.05
N LEU A 102 -8.34 -6.49 -11.03
CA LEU A 102 -8.72 -6.70 -9.63
C LEU A 102 -9.90 -5.80 -9.29
N TYR A 103 -10.95 -6.42 -8.79
CA TYR A 103 -12.16 -5.77 -8.34
C TYR A 103 -12.18 -5.66 -6.81
N ILE A 104 -12.92 -4.69 -6.31
CA ILE A 104 -13.26 -4.64 -4.89
C ILE A 104 -14.23 -5.79 -4.59
N GLY A 105 -13.89 -6.61 -3.60
CA GLY A 105 -14.78 -7.66 -3.08
C GLY A 105 -16.03 -7.06 -2.44
N ARG A 106 -17.15 -7.80 -2.46
CA ARG A 106 -18.42 -7.39 -1.84
C ARG A 106 -18.34 -7.38 -0.32
#